data_AF-A0AAU4PJX5-F1
#
_entry.id   AF-A0AAU4PJX5-F1
#
_cell.length_a   1.000
_cell.length_b   1.000
_cell.length_c   1.000
_cell.angle_alpha   90.00
_cell.angle_beta   90.00
_cell.angle_gamma   90.00
#
_symmetry.space_group_name_H-M   'P 1'
#
loop_
_entity.id
_entity.type
_entity.pdbx_description
1 polymer ?
#
loop_
_entity_poly.entity_id
_entity_poly.type
_entity_poly.pdbx_seq_one_letter_code
_entity_poly.pdbx_strand_id
1 'polypeptide(L)'
;MTTGCRTTTVFLTVLCGLLLTILGLTEQWPPWAWPVLVVVLCAGPAVAFRVAARRRGPTRITFEEQLTAAPVERREHHVSRIALPSHWADYDFLISATVRWYPFDTSDDDPVLNPAGLAVEAVLDRARAITEWREPGRVSLVQHELSGALSRMRPDSTGHLQAMAENVTLTLHEQDQERLDRLAGVRKDKAVWEHQRTYEQSKRKYLGEDVLKDTGSAVVWWLSKNDDQVEKTVADLGLLARLASAANDTDVPDRLRGLVPGLGGEEESQGTPFEQVPTAADHLADGLIALDFPDGDPRRAMLAKQLAEVIRTQDLHETADDVLRRFSPRATFTADAAEPPPDSPDAGSGTTLTSWPKEEDDGR
;
A
#
# COMPACT_ATOMS: atom_id res chain seq x y z
N MET A 1 37.16 -3.12 21.76
CA MET A 1 36.91 -2.68 23.16
C MET A 1 38.23 -2.58 23.94
N THR A 2 39.15 -1.68 23.56
CA THR A 2 40.47 -1.54 24.24
C THR A 2 40.83 -0.08 24.56
N THR A 3 39.99 0.88 24.18
CA THR A 3 40.20 2.32 24.45
C THR A 3 39.92 2.70 25.91
N GLY A 4 39.11 1.91 26.62
CA GLY A 4 38.70 2.21 28.01
C GLY A 4 39.78 1.99 29.07
N CYS A 5 40.80 1.15 28.82
CA CYS A 5 41.79 0.81 29.84
C CYS A 5 42.97 1.81 29.91
N ARG A 6 43.26 2.55 28.83
CA ARG A 6 44.29 3.60 28.83
C ARG A 6 43.78 4.89 29.46
N THR A 7 42.53 5.24 29.22
CA THR A 7 41.93 6.45 29.78
C THR A 7 41.74 6.34 31.29
N THR A 8 41.37 5.17 31.81
CA THR A 8 41.22 4.93 33.26
C THR A 8 42.54 5.05 34.02
N THR A 9 43.65 4.55 33.50
CA THR A 9 44.96 4.69 34.16
C THR A 9 45.44 6.14 34.20
N VAL A 10 45.22 6.91 33.14
CA VAL A 10 45.59 8.34 33.11
C VAL A 10 44.72 9.12 34.08
N PHE A 11 43.39 8.92 34.05
CA PHE A 11 42.47 9.57 34.98
C PHE A 11 42.78 9.26 36.45
N LEU A 12 43.11 8.01 36.77
CA LEU A 12 43.47 7.61 38.15
C LEU A 12 44.75 8.32 38.63
N THR A 13 45.77 8.44 37.77
CA THR A 13 47.01 9.14 38.15
C THR A 13 46.81 10.64 38.35
N VAL A 14 45.96 11.26 37.52
CA VAL A 14 45.61 12.68 37.64
C VAL A 14 44.79 12.92 38.91
N LEU A 15 43.80 12.08 39.19
CA LEU A 15 42.95 12.17 40.38
C LEU A 15 43.76 11.98 41.67
N CYS A 16 44.66 11.00 41.70
CA CYS A 16 45.53 10.73 42.84
C CYS A 16 46.51 11.89 43.11
N GLY A 17 47.10 12.46 42.06
CA GLY A 17 47.97 13.64 42.15
C GLY A 17 47.23 14.88 42.68
N LEU A 18 46.00 15.11 42.23
CA LEU A 18 45.14 16.20 42.70
C LEU A 18 44.78 16.05 44.18
N LEU A 19 44.43 14.82 44.61
CA LEU A 19 44.02 14.56 45.99
C LEU A 19 45.18 14.75 46.97
N LEU A 20 46.39 14.32 46.60
CA LEU A 20 47.61 14.53 47.40
C LEU A 20 48.02 16.00 47.47
N THR A 21 47.82 16.79 46.41
CA THR A 21 48.11 18.22 46.42
C THR A 21 47.14 18.99 47.30
N ILE A 22 45.85 18.64 47.29
CA ILE A 22 44.86 19.23 48.19
C ILE A 22 45.20 18.91 49.66
N LEU A 23 45.58 17.67 49.96
CA LEU A 23 45.95 17.24 51.32
C LEU A 23 47.21 17.98 51.84
N GLY A 24 48.22 18.17 50.98
CA GLY A 24 49.44 18.93 51.32
C GLY A 24 49.19 20.43 51.55
N LEU A 25 48.19 21.00 50.88
CA LEU A 25 47.75 22.39 51.09
C LEU A 25 46.98 22.55 52.41
N THR A 26 46.14 21.58 52.77
CA THR A 26 45.35 21.64 54.02
C THR A 26 46.21 21.45 55.27
N GLU A 27 47.30 20.71 55.18
CA GLU A 27 48.12 20.30 56.33
C GLU A 27 49.46 21.07 56.41
N GLN A 28 49.58 22.20 55.67
CA GLN A 28 50.75 23.09 55.62
C GLN A 28 52.08 22.35 55.51
N TRP A 29 52.18 21.48 54.50
CA TRP A 29 53.36 20.64 54.36
C TRP A 29 54.64 21.46 54.22
N PRO A 30 55.75 21.04 54.86
CA PRO A 30 57.04 21.69 54.73
C PRO A 30 57.40 21.87 53.24
N PRO A 31 58.05 22.97 52.86
CA PRO A 31 58.29 23.30 51.45
C PRO A 31 59.13 22.26 50.71
N TRP A 32 59.90 21.43 51.43
CA TRP A 32 60.67 20.32 50.86
C TRP A 32 59.84 19.08 50.52
N ALA A 33 58.59 18.96 50.99
CA ALA A 33 57.72 17.84 50.67
C ALA A 33 57.10 17.94 49.26
N TRP A 34 56.92 19.16 48.75
CA TRP A 34 56.46 19.43 47.39
C TRP A 34 57.37 18.86 46.29
N PRO A 35 58.69 19.10 46.29
CA PRO A 35 59.57 18.48 45.29
C PRO A 35 59.63 16.96 45.43
N VAL A 36 59.53 16.40 46.64
CA VAL A 36 59.46 14.94 46.85
C VAL A 36 58.20 14.36 46.21
N LEU A 37 57.05 15.02 46.36
CA LEU A 37 55.79 14.61 45.72
C LEU A 37 55.92 14.61 44.19
N VAL A 38 56.50 15.66 43.60
CA VAL A 38 56.74 15.75 42.15
C VAL A 38 57.65 14.64 41.67
N VAL A 39 58.72 14.34 42.41
CA VAL A 39 59.63 13.23 42.09
C VAL A 39 58.90 11.89 42.14
N VAL A 40 58.06 11.64 43.13
CA VAL A 40 57.28 10.40 43.24
C VAL A 40 56.26 10.26 42.09
N LEU A 41 55.56 11.35 41.74
CA LEU A 41 54.58 11.35 40.66
C LEU A 41 55.22 11.15 39.28
N CYS A 42 56.44 11.65 39.08
CA CYS A 42 57.21 11.45 37.84
C CYS A 42 57.94 10.10 37.80
N ALA A 43 58.42 9.60 38.95
CA ALA A 43 59.15 8.33 39.03
C ALA A 43 58.22 7.13 38.85
N GLY A 44 56.97 7.19 39.33
CA GLY A 44 55.99 6.11 39.19
C GLY A 44 55.78 5.66 37.74
N PRO A 45 55.43 6.57 36.81
CA PRO A 45 55.30 6.26 35.38
C PRO A 45 56.61 5.80 34.75
N ALA A 46 57.75 6.39 35.13
CA ALA A 46 59.06 6.05 34.58
C ALA A 46 59.51 4.64 34.97
N VAL A 47 59.25 4.23 36.22
CA VAL A 47 59.53 2.87 36.72
C VAL A 47 58.56 1.86 36.10
N ALA A 48 57.27 2.18 35.99
CA ALA A 48 56.31 1.32 35.31
C ALA A 48 56.66 1.12 33.83
N PHE A 49 57.08 2.18 33.14
CA PHE A 49 57.54 2.13 31.76
C PHE A 49 58.85 1.33 31.63
N ARG A 50 59.80 1.48 32.55
CA ARG A 50 61.04 0.67 32.57
C ARG A 50 60.80 -0.80 32.88
N VAL A 51 59.85 -1.13 33.76
CA VAL A 51 59.50 -2.53 34.08
C VAL A 51 58.73 -3.16 32.91
N ALA A 52 57.82 -2.43 32.27
CA ALA A 52 57.16 -2.87 31.03
C ALA A 52 58.15 -3.02 29.86
N ALA A 53 59.14 -2.13 29.76
CA ALA A 53 60.21 -2.19 28.76
C ALA A 53 61.25 -3.28 29.05
N ARG A 54 61.45 -3.69 30.31
CA ARG A 54 62.28 -4.86 30.67
C ARG A 54 61.55 -6.19 30.49
N ARG A 55 60.22 -6.23 30.64
CA ARG A 55 59.39 -7.42 30.35
C ARG A 55 59.13 -7.62 28.85
N ARG A 56 59.14 -6.54 28.06
CA ARG A 56 59.39 -6.66 26.62
C ARG A 56 60.87 -6.92 26.45
N GLY A 57 61.26 -8.20 26.52
CA GLY A 57 62.56 -8.60 25.98
C GLY A 57 62.74 -7.98 24.58
N PRO A 58 63.99 -7.74 24.13
CA PRO A 58 64.22 -7.22 22.81
C PRO A 58 63.59 -8.22 21.84
N THR A 59 62.41 -7.89 21.32
CA THR A 59 61.96 -8.45 20.06
C THR A 59 63.04 -8.02 19.10
N ARG A 60 64.00 -8.92 18.85
CA ARG A 60 64.70 -8.95 17.58
C ARG A 60 63.56 -8.89 16.59
N ILE A 61 63.36 -7.72 16.00
CA ILE A 61 62.79 -7.63 14.68
C ILE A 61 63.87 -8.30 13.84
N THR A 62 63.89 -9.63 13.87
CA THR A 62 64.19 -10.37 12.66
C THR A 62 63.20 -9.80 11.68
N PHE A 63 63.69 -8.89 10.84
CA PHE A 63 63.40 -8.99 9.43
C PHE A 63 63.74 -10.45 9.05
N GLU A 64 62.88 -11.39 9.44
CA GLU A 64 62.46 -12.37 8.46
C GLU A 64 61.89 -11.45 7.39
N GLU A 65 62.76 -11.18 6.41
CA GLU A 65 62.39 -11.14 5.01
C GLU A 65 60.89 -11.33 4.92
N GLN A 66 60.17 -10.23 4.74
CA GLN A 66 58.77 -10.28 4.37
C GLN A 66 58.73 -11.25 3.19
N LEU A 67 58.51 -12.53 3.51
CA LEU A 67 58.06 -13.55 2.61
C LEU A 67 56.82 -12.86 2.10
N THR A 68 57.00 -12.30 0.91
CA THR A 68 55.93 -11.73 0.10
C THR A 68 54.86 -12.78 0.23
N ALA A 69 53.81 -12.50 1.02
CA ALA A 69 52.81 -13.51 1.36
C ALA A 69 52.48 -14.16 0.02
N ALA A 70 52.84 -15.44 -0.13
CA ALA A 70 52.84 -16.09 -1.44
C ALA A 70 51.51 -15.71 -2.08
N PRO A 71 51.52 -15.10 -3.29
CA PRO A 71 50.32 -14.47 -3.83
C PRO A 71 49.18 -15.46 -3.65
N VAL A 72 48.21 -15.11 -2.79
CA VAL A 72 47.12 -16.02 -2.46
C VAL A 72 46.47 -16.32 -3.79
N GLU A 73 46.74 -17.53 -4.32
CA GLU A 73 46.10 -17.99 -5.55
C GLU A 73 44.62 -17.87 -5.27
N ARG A 74 43.96 -16.90 -5.91
CA ARG A 74 42.52 -16.68 -5.78
C ARG A 74 41.84 -17.86 -6.45
N ARG A 75 41.70 -18.95 -5.70
CA ARG A 75 40.96 -20.16 -6.07
C ARG A 75 39.48 -19.83 -5.95
N GLU A 76 39.02 -19.14 -6.98
CA GLU A 76 37.67 -18.59 -7.10
C GLU A 76 37.03 -19.14 -8.37
N HIS A 77 35.75 -19.49 -8.28
CA HIS A 77 34.95 -19.95 -9.42
C HIS A 77 33.58 -19.31 -9.35
N HIS A 78 33.19 -18.63 -10.43
CA HIS A 78 31.89 -17.99 -10.50
C HIS A 78 30.86 -18.94 -11.07
N VAL A 79 29.76 -19.11 -10.33
CA VAL A 79 28.61 -19.92 -10.70
C VAL A 79 27.46 -18.97 -11.03
N SER A 80 26.82 -19.17 -12.18
CA SER A 80 25.70 -18.35 -12.63
C SER A 80 24.46 -19.18 -12.94
N ARG A 81 23.32 -18.72 -12.40
CA ARG A 81 21.97 -19.22 -12.68
C ARG A 81 21.81 -20.74 -12.62
N ILE A 82 22.31 -21.38 -11.57
CA ILE A 82 22.05 -22.81 -11.33
C ILE A 82 20.67 -22.97 -10.70
N ALA A 83 19.87 -23.89 -11.25
CA ALA A 83 18.57 -24.24 -10.71
C ALA A 83 18.71 -25.06 -9.41
N LEU A 84 18.02 -24.63 -8.37
CA LEU A 84 17.88 -25.29 -7.08
C LEU A 84 16.39 -25.55 -6.82
N PRO A 85 16.04 -26.74 -6.31
CA PRO A 85 14.65 -27.05 -6.00
C PRO A 85 14.14 -26.12 -4.89
N SER A 86 12.89 -25.68 -5.03
CA SER A 86 12.13 -25.04 -3.96
C SER A 86 11.19 -26.04 -3.29
N HIS A 87 10.48 -25.61 -2.24
CA HIS A 87 9.42 -26.39 -1.61
C HIS A 87 8.25 -26.71 -2.56
N TRP A 88 8.07 -25.92 -3.63
CA TRP A 88 7.02 -26.16 -4.62
C TRP A 88 7.64 -26.79 -5.87
N ALA A 89 7.13 -27.96 -6.27
CA ALA A 89 7.73 -28.78 -7.32
C ALA A 89 7.88 -28.08 -8.69
N ASP A 90 7.04 -27.10 -8.98
CA ASP A 90 7.03 -26.39 -10.26
C ASP A 90 7.86 -25.09 -10.25
N TYR A 91 8.58 -24.80 -9.16
CA TYR A 91 9.33 -23.56 -8.99
C TYR A 91 10.78 -23.83 -8.61
N ASP A 92 11.71 -23.35 -9.42
CA ASP A 92 13.14 -23.46 -9.17
C ASP A 92 13.74 -22.10 -8.81
N PHE A 93 14.61 -22.09 -7.80
CA PHE A 93 15.46 -20.95 -7.51
C PHE A 93 16.70 -20.96 -8.39
N LEU A 94 17.07 -19.81 -8.92
CA LEU A 94 18.30 -19.60 -9.67
C LEU A 94 19.33 -18.95 -8.76
N ILE A 95 20.37 -19.70 -8.40
CA ILE A 95 21.50 -19.18 -7.61
C ILE A 95 22.61 -18.69 -8.52
N SER A 96 23.19 -17.54 -8.19
CA SER A 96 24.50 -17.13 -8.69
C SER A 96 25.40 -16.75 -7.52
N ALA A 97 26.66 -17.18 -7.54
CA ALA A 97 27.58 -16.94 -6.44
C ALA A 97 29.03 -17.08 -6.90
N THR A 98 29.96 -16.51 -6.12
CA THR A 98 31.39 -16.74 -6.29
C THR A 98 31.85 -17.75 -5.24
N VAL A 99 32.22 -18.94 -5.67
CA VAL A 99 32.72 -20.02 -4.82
C VAL A 99 34.20 -19.84 -4.58
N ARG A 100 34.64 -19.93 -3.32
CA ARG A 100 36.04 -19.89 -2.90
C ARG A 100 36.37 -21.17 -2.14
N TRP A 101 37.54 -21.74 -2.38
CA TRP A 101 37.95 -22.97 -1.70
C TRP A 101 39.41 -22.99 -1.26
N TYR A 102 39.68 -23.85 -0.29
CA TYR A 102 41.01 -24.15 0.23
C TYR A 102 41.14 -25.67 0.38
N PRO A 103 42.02 -26.34 -0.40
CA PRO A 103 42.22 -27.78 -0.25
C PRO A 103 42.91 -28.07 1.08
N PHE A 104 42.59 -29.22 1.66
CA PHE A 104 43.37 -29.77 2.75
C PHE A 104 44.59 -30.47 2.18
N ASP A 105 45.68 -30.44 2.94
CA ASP A 105 46.88 -31.21 2.64
C ASP A 105 46.61 -32.67 3.07
N THR A 106 45.81 -33.39 2.27
CA THR A 106 45.57 -34.81 2.47
C THR A 106 46.74 -35.57 1.84
N SER A 107 47.43 -36.37 2.66
CA SER A 107 48.62 -37.14 2.28
C SER A 107 48.41 -37.89 0.96
N ASP A 108 49.27 -37.59 -0.04
CA ASP A 108 49.63 -38.19 -1.35
C ASP A 108 48.78 -39.28 -2.08
N ASP A 109 47.76 -39.89 -1.48
CA ASP A 109 47.11 -41.10 -2.04
C ASP A 109 45.91 -40.83 -2.98
N ASP A 110 45.36 -39.61 -3.04
CA ASP A 110 44.31 -39.29 -4.03
C ASP A 110 44.29 -37.79 -4.41
N PRO A 111 45.05 -37.36 -5.44
CA PRO A 111 45.04 -35.97 -5.89
C PRO A 111 43.71 -35.64 -6.56
N VAL A 112 42.93 -34.73 -5.95
CA VAL A 112 41.67 -34.23 -6.54
C VAL A 112 41.94 -33.56 -7.89
N LEU A 113 41.53 -34.21 -8.97
CA LEU A 113 41.76 -33.75 -10.36
C LEU A 113 40.98 -32.49 -10.73
N ASN A 114 39.86 -32.20 -10.05
CA ASN A 114 39.05 -30.99 -10.26
C ASN A 114 38.53 -30.40 -8.93
N PRO A 115 39.35 -29.60 -8.22
CA PRO A 115 38.95 -29.03 -6.93
C PRO A 115 37.85 -27.97 -7.06
N ALA A 116 37.71 -27.33 -8.22
CA ALA A 116 36.65 -26.34 -8.47
C ALA A 116 35.26 -26.99 -8.54
N GLY A 117 35.14 -28.12 -9.26
CA GLY A 117 33.89 -28.86 -9.36
C GLY A 117 33.40 -29.37 -7.99
N LEU A 118 34.31 -29.94 -7.20
CA LEU A 118 34.03 -30.43 -5.85
C LEU A 118 33.62 -29.28 -4.89
N ALA A 119 34.28 -28.12 -5.00
CA ALA A 119 33.90 -26.94 -4.23
C ALA A 119 32.50 -26.41 -4.59
N VAL A 120 32.16 -26.40 -5.88
CA VAL A 120 30.83 -25.98 -6.36
C VAL A 120 29.76 -26.96 -5.88
N GLU A 121 29.97 -28.26 -6.01
CA GLU A 121 29.05 -29.30 -5.53
C GLU A 121 28.80 -29.17 -4.03
N ALA A 122 29.85 -29.02 -3.22
CA ALA A 122 29.72 -28.83 -1.77
C ALA A 122 28.97 -27.55 -1.38
N VAL A 123 29.01 -26.50 -2.20
CA VAL A 123 28.21 -25.27 -2.00
C VAL A 123 26.77 -25.51 -2.43
N LEU A 124 26.54 -26.13 -3.58
CA LEU A 124 25.21 -26.41 -4.13
C LEU A 124 24.41 -27.37 -3.27
N ASP A 125 25.03 -28.42 -2.71
CA ASP A 125 24.34 -29.36 -1.82
C ASP A 125 23.89 -28.69 -0.52
N ARG A 126 24.73 -27.80 0.03
CA ARG A 126 24.36 -26.97 1.19
C ARG A 126 23.23 -26.01 0.85
N ALA A 127 23.27 -25.38 -0.32
CA ALA A 127 22.21 -24.51 -0.80
C ALA A 127 20.90 -25.28 -0.99
N ARG A 128 20.94 -26.46 -1.63
CA ARG A 128 19.79 -27.35 -1.85
C ARG A 128 19.13 -27.73 -0.53
N ALA A 129 19.92 -28.13 0.46
CA ALA A 129 19.41 -28.50 1.79
C ALA A 129 18.61 -27.38 2.47
N ILE A 130 18.85 -26.11 2.10
CA ILE A 130 18.10 -24.95 2.59
C ILE A 130 16.90 -24.67 1.67
N THR A 131 17.10 -24.61 0.35
CA THR A 131 16.05 -24.17 -0.59
C THR A 131 14.89 -25.14 -0.72
N GLU A 132 15.12 -26.44 -0.55
CA GLU A 132 14.10 -27.49 -0.68
C GLU A 132 12.94 -27.32 0.32
N TRP A 133 13.19 -26.69 1.47
CA TRP A 133 12.18 -26.43 2.50
C TRP A 133 11.65 -25.00 2.50
N ARG A 134 11.95 -24.21 1.44
CA ARG A 134 11.60 -22.78 1.39
C ARG A 134 10.61 -22.51 0.27
N GLU A 135 9.58 -21.73 0.61
CA GLU A 135 8.58 -21.28 -0.34
C GLU A 135 9.17 -20.22 -1.30
N PRO A 136 8.82 -20.27 -2.59
CA PRO A 136 9.33 -19.34 -3.59
C PRO A 136 8.79 -17.91 -3.42
N GLY A 137 7.70 -17.72 -2.66
CA GLY A 137 7.08 -16.40 -2.47
C GLY A 137 7.90 -15.37 -1.70
N ARG A 138 9.03 -15.75 -1.07
CA ARG A 138 9.88 -14.84 -0.27
C ARG A 138 11.37 -14.95 -0.62
N VAL A 139 11.70 -14.83 -1.91
CA VAL A 139 13.06 -14.98 -2.44
C VAL A 139 14.11 -14.17 -1.68
N SER A 140 13.85 -12.90 -1.38
CA SER A 140 14.81 -12.04 -0.68
C SER A 140 15.19 -12.55 0.72
N LEU A 141 14.23 -13.15 1.44
CA LEU A 141 14.50 -13.73 2.76
C LEU A 141 15.40 -14.97 2.64
N VAL A 142 15.09 -15.83 1.67
CA VAL A 142 15.88 -17.04 1.39
C VAL A 142 17.29 -16.67 0.91
N GLN A 143 17.44 -15.61 0.12
CA GLN A 143 18.75 -15.09 -0.30
C GLN A 143 19.62 -14.68 0.90
N HIS A 144 19.05 -13.96 1.87
CA HIS A 144 19.79 -13.56 3.07
C HIS A 144 20.20 -14.76 3.93
N GLU A 145 19.31 -15.74 4.06
CA GLU A 145 19.60 -16.99 4.77
C GLU A 145 20.72 -17.78 4.09
N LEU A 146 20.64 -17.96 2.77
CA LEU A 146 21.68 -18.62 1.97
C LEU A 146 23.02 -17.88 2.06
N SER A 147 23.01 -16.55 1.96
CA SER A 147 24.22 -15.74 2.09
C SER A 147 24.90 -15.98 3.44
N GLY A 148 24.12 -16.01 4.53
CA GLY A 148 24.64 -16.32 5.86
C GLY A 148 25.18 -17.75 5.97
N ALA A 149 24.45 -18.73 5.44
CA ALA A 149 24.82 -20.15 5.52
C ALA A 149 26.07 -20.50 4.70
N LEU A 150 26.21 -19.92 3.50
CA LEU A 150 27.30 -20.21 2.57
C LEU A 150 28.57 -19.37 2.83
N SER A 151 28.47 -18.28 3.60
CA SER A 151 29.61 -17.41 3.94
C SER A 151 30.70 -18.08 4.79
N ARG A 152 30.43 -19.23 5.40
CA ARG A 152 31.40 -19.94 6.24
C ARG A 152 32.12 -21.01 5.43
N MET A 153 33.45 -21.01 5.52
CA MET A 153 34.28 -22.13 5.08
C MET A 153 33.87 -23.39 5.84
N ARG A 154 33.45 -24.41 5.10
CA ARG A 154 33.13 -25.72 5.64
C ARG A 154 33.76 -26.81 4.78
N PRO A 155 34.15 -27.93 5.39
CA PRO A 155 34.64 -29.07 4.64
C PRO A 155 33.55 -29.58 3.69
N ASP A 156 33.98 -30.10 2.56
CA ASP A 156 33.14 -30.86 1.65
C ASP A 156 32.85 -32.26 2.21
N SER A 157 31.95 -33.01 1.55
CA SER A 157 31.54 -34.35 1.98
C SER A 157 32.68 -35.37 1.92
N THR A 158 33.66 -35.16 1.04
CA THR A 158 34.81 -36.06 0.88
C THR A 158 35.98 -35.71 1.81
N GLY A 159 35.98 -34.51 2.39
CA GLY A 159 37.01 -34.05 3.33
C GLY A 159 38.31 -33.59 2.66
N HIS A 160 38.33 -33.44 1.33
CA HIS A 160 39.50 -33.00 0.58
C HIS A 160 39.66 -31.48 0.51
N LEU A 161 38.58 -30.70 0.69
CA LEU A 161 38.65 -29.24 0.66
C LEU A 161 37.67 -28.56 1.60
N GLN A 162 37.91 -27.29 1.91
CA GLN A 162 36.91 -26.39 2.47
C GLN A 162 36.40 -25.45 1.38
N ALA A 163 35.08 -25.24 1.34
CA ALA A 163 34.44 -24.33 0.40
C ALA A 163 33.55 -23.30 1.12
N MET A 164 33.50 -22.09 0.58
CA MET A 164 32.52 -21.04 0.92
C MET A 164 31.99 -20.39 -0.35
N ALA A 165 30.90 -19.63 -0.22
CA ALA A 165 30.42 -18.77 -1.30
C ALA A 165 30.28 -17.32 -0.83
N GLU A 166 30.65 -16.41 -1.71
CA GLU A 166 30.49 -14.96 -1.58
C GLU A 166 29.57 -14.43 -2.69
N ASN A 167 29.02 -13.23 -2.50
CA ASN A 167 28.15 -12.56 -3.49
C ASN A 167 26.97 -13.43 -3.96
N VAL A 168 26.30 -14.09 -3.01
CA VAL A 168 25.17 -14.98 -3.30
C VAL A 168 23.95 -14.14 -3.71
N THR A 169 23.45 -14.40 -4.92
CA THR A 169 22.18 -13.88 -5.43
C THR A 169 21.24 -15.05 -5.68
N LEU A 170 19.97 -14.84 -5.35
CA LEU A 170 18.90 -15.82 -5.55
C LEU A 170 17.77 -15.13 -6.30
N THR A 171 17.38 -15.68 -7.43
CA THR A 171 16.26 -15.17 -8.23
C THR A 171 15.33 -16.32 -8.59
N LEU A 172 14.10 -16.02 -9.01
CA LEU A 172 13.24 -17.00 -9.67
C LEU A 172 13.26 -16.74 -11.19
N HIS A 173 12.72 -17.67 -11.96
CA HIS A 173 12.38 -17.36 -13.35
C HIS A 173 11.35 -16.21 -13.38
N GLU A 174 11.52 -15.26 -14.29
CA GLU A 174 10.70 -14.04 -14.35
C GLU A 174 9.20 -14.36 -14.46
N GLN A 175 8.84 -15.32 -15.33
CA GLN A 175 7.46 -15.79 -15.50
C GLN A 175 6.86 -16.36 -14.20
N ASP A 176 7.69 -17.02 -13.40
CA ASP A 176 7.24 -17.64 -12.15
C ASP A 176 7.07 -16.60 -11.05
N GLN A 177 7.97 -15.62 -10.98
CA GLN A 177 7.82 -14.47 -10.08
C GLN A 177 6.52 -13.71 -10.39
N GLU A 178 6.25 -13.41 -11.65
CA GLU A 178 5.00 -12.76 -12.05
C GLU A 178 3.76 -13.60 -11.66
N ARG A 179 3.82 -14.92 -11.86
CA ARG A 179 2.70 -15.81 -11.49
C ARG A 179 2.45 -15.78 -9.98
N LEU A 180 3.51 -15.82 -9.17
CA LEU A 180 3.41 -15.73 -7.71
C LEU A 180 2.85 -14.39 -7.25
N ASP A 181 3.27 -13.29 -7.87
CA ASP A 181 2.77 -11.95 -7.56
C ASP A 181 1.28 -11.82 -7.90
N ARG A 182 0.85 -12.35 -9.05
CA ARG A 182 -0.59 -12.42 -9.42
C ARG A 182 -1.39 -13.25 -8.42
N LEU A 183 -0.88 -14.43 -8.03
CA LEU A 183 -1.53 -15.28 -7.03
C LEU A 183 -1.59 -14.61 -5.65
N ALA A 184 -0.58 -13.83 -5.28
CA ALA A 184 -0.60 -13.04 -4.05
C ALA A 184 -1.65 -11.92 -4.12
N GLY A 185 -1.79 -11.26 -5.28
CA GLY A 185 -2.85 -10.29 -5.54
C GLY A 185 -4.24 -10.88 -5.35
N VAL A 186 -4.55 -11.97 -6.06
CA VAL A 186 -5.85 -12.67 -5.96
C VAL A 186 -6.19 -13.09 -4.52
N ARG A 187 -5.19 -13.57 -3.76
CA ARG A 187 -5.41 -13.92 -2.34
C ARG A 187 -5.75 -12.72 -1.48
N LYS A 188 -5.08 -11.57 -1.70
CA LYS A 188 -5.37 -10.33 -0.98
C LYS A 188 -6.77 -9.82 -1.34
N ASP A 189 -7.12 -9.80 -2.62
CA ASP A 189 -8.42 -9.34 -3.09
C ASP A 189 -9.55 -10.19 -2.54
N LYS A 190 -9.37 -11.52 -2.54
CA LYS A 190 -10.31 -12.45 -1.91
C LYS A 190 -10.48 -12.16 -0.42
N ALA A 191 -9.38 -11.95 0.31
CA ALA A 191 -9.45 -11.63 1.74
C ALA A 191 -10.19 -10.31 2.00
N VAL A 192 -9.91 -9.28 1.20
CA VAL A 192 -10.64 -7.99 1.27
C VAL A 192 -12.12 -8.20 1.00
N TRP A 193 -12.47 -8.96 -0.05
CA TRP A 193 -13.85 -9.23 -0.40
C TRP A 193 -14.58 -10.03 0.71
N GLU A 194 -13.95 -11.05 1.28
CA GLU A 194 -14.51 -11.83 2.39
C GLU A 194 -14.75 -10.96 3.63
N HIS A 195 -13.81 -10.07 3.95
CA HIS A 195 -13.98 -9.11 5.05
C HIS A 195 -15.13 -8.14 4.77
N GLN A 196 -15.22 -7.58 3.57
CA GLN A 196 -16.30 -6.66 3.20
C GLN A 196 -17.66 -7.35 3.24
N ARG A 197 -17.76 -8.55 2.67
CA ARG A 197 -18.99 -9.35 2.70
C ARG A 197 -19.41 -9.67 4.14
N THR A 198 -18.46 -10.08 4.98
CA THR A 198 -18.73 -10.38 6.39
C THR A 198 -19.16 -9.14 7.15
N TYR A 199 -18.54 -7.98 6.87
CA TYR A 199 -18.91 -6.70 7.45
C TYR A 199 -20.35 -6.31 7.06
N GLU A 200 -20.71 -6.42 5.78
CA GLU A 200 -22.07 -6.14 5.31
C GLU A 200 -23.11 -7.10 5.90
N GLN A 201 -22.81 -8.40 5.96
CA GLN A 201 -23.68 -9.39 6.58
C GLN A 201 -23.88 -9.11 8.06
N SER A 202 -22.79 -8.83 8.78
CA SER A 202 -22.83 -8.49 10.21
C SER A 202 -23.61 -7.19 10.44
N LYS A 203 -23.46 -6.20 9.56
CA LYS A 203 -24.21 -4.94 9.61
C LYS A 203 -25.71 -5.18 9.39
N ARG A 204 -26.09 -5.99 8.39
CA ARG A 204 -27.50 -6.35 8.14
C ARG A 204 -28.08 -7.09 9.33
N LYS A 205 -27.33 -8.04 9.88
CA LYS A 205 -27.73 -8.79 11.08
C LYS A 205 -27.93 -7.88 12.28
N TYR A 206 -26.97 -7.00 12.58
CA TYR A 206 -27.08 -6.02 13.65
C TYR A 206 -28.27 -5.08 13.45
N LEU A 207 -28.46 -4.56 12.23
CA LEU A 207 -29.58 -3.67 11.95
C LEU A 207 -30.94 -4.39 12.06
N GLY A 208 -31.05 -5.64 11.60
CA GLY A 208 -32.30 -6.39 11.67
C GLY A 208 -32.60 -6.94 13.06
N GLU A 209 -31.65 -7.64 13.68
CA GLU A 209 -31.86 -8.38 14.92
C GLU A 209 -31.70 -7.53 16.18
N ASP A 210 -30.89 -6.47 16.16
CA ASP A 210 -30.63 -5.64 17.34
C ASP A 210 -31.28 -4.26 17.25
N VAL A 211 -31.21 -3.59 16.09
CA VAL A 211 -31.71 -2.20 15.94
C VAL A 211 -33.19 -2.15 15.60
N LEU A 212 -33.60 -2.82 14.53
CA LEU A 212 -34.96 -2.74 13.98
C LEU A 212 -35.86 -3.89 14.47
N LYS A 213 -35.44 -4.65 15.47
CA LYS A 213 -36.22 -5.75 16.06
C LYS A 213 -37.61 -5.32 16.55
N ASP A 214 -37.66 -4.17 17.21
CA ASP A 214 -38.89 -3.53 17.66
C ASP A 214 -38.73 -2.00 17.62
N THR A 215 -39.85 -1.28 17.72
CA THR A 215 -39.83 0.19 17.70
C THR A 215 -39.01 0.77 18.85
N GLY A 216 -38.96 0.10 20.01
CA GLY A 216 -38.20 0.57 21.17
C GLY A 216 -36.68 0.53 20.95
N SER A 217 -36.19 -0.54 20.37
CA SER A 217 -34.77 -0.75 20.02
C SER A 217 -34.33 0.25 18.96
N ALA A 218 -35.21 0.54 17.98
CA ALA A 218 -34.96 1.55 16.95
C ALA A 218 -34.85 2.96 17.55
N VAL A 219 -35.71 3.29 18.54
CA VAL A 219 -35.68 4.55 19.28
C VAL A 219 -34.39 4.70 20.10
N VAL A 220 -33.99 3.66 20.84
CA VAL A 220 -32.74 3.68 21.63
C VAL A 220 -31.52 3.83 20.73
N TRP A 221 -31.48 3.11 19.61
CA TRP A 221 -30.41 3.23 18.62
C TRP A 221 -30.37 4.64 18.00
N TRP A 222 -31.54 5.20 17.66
CA TRP A 222 -31.63 6.53 17.08
C TRP A 222 -31.15 7.61 18.06
N LEU A 223 -31.52 7.52 19.34
CA LEU A 223 -31.01 8.40 20.41
C LEU A 223 -29.50 8.31 20.54
N SER A 224 -28.98 7.08 20.63
CA SER A 224 -27.53 6.84 20.71
C SER A 224 -26.78 7.38 19.50
N LYS A 225 -27.42 7.49 18.32
CA LYS A 225 -26.79 8.03 17.11
C LYS A 225 -26.96 9.52 16.90
N ASN A 226 -27.90 10.17 17.58
CA ASN A 226 -28.25 11.58 17.41
C ASN A 226 -28.07 12.38 18.71
N ASP A 227 -27.07 12.04 19.52
CA ASP A 227 -26.69 12.74 20.76
C ASP A 227 -27.88 12.95 21.72
N ASP A 228 -28.70 11.92 21.90
CA ASP A 228 -29.85 11.91 22.84
C ASP A 228 -30.91 13.01 22.58
N GLN A 229 -31.11 13.42 21.32
CA GLN A 229 -32.17 14.37 20.93
C GLN A 229 -33.59 13.80 21.10
N VAL A 230 -34.11 13.84 22.32
CA VAL A 230 -35.41 13.24 22.69
C VAL A 230 -36.57 13.84 21.91
N GLU A 231 -36.67 15.16 21.78
CA GLU A 231 -37.81 15.82 21.12
C GLU A 231 -37.97 15.38 19.67
N LYS A 232 -36.85 15.29 18.95
CA LYS A 232 -36.81 14.85 17.56
C LYS A 232 -37.08 13.35 17.43
N THR A 233 -36.60 12.54 18.38
CA THR A 233 -36.91 11.10 18.43
C THR A 233 -38.42 10.85 18.58
N VAL A 234 -39.09 11.62 19.44
CA VAL A 234 -40.54 11.51 19.66
C VAL A 234 -41.30 11.92 18.41
N ALA A 235 -40.86 12.97 17.71
CA ALA A 235 -41.45 13.38 16.44
C ALA A 235 -41.30 12.29 15.35
N ASP A 236 -40.14 11.64 15.29
CA ASP A 236 -39.84 10.59 14.32
C ASP A 236 -40.34 9.19 14.73
N LEU A 237 -41.03 9.06 15.88
CA LEU A 237 -41.46 7.78 16.43
C LEU A 237 -42.32 6.96 15.45
N GLY A 238 -43.24 7.61 14.74
CA GLY A 238 -44.06 6.96 13.71
C GLY A 238 -43.24 6.44 12.52
N LEU A 239 -42.19 7.16 12.13
CA LEU A 239 -41.28 6.73 11.06
C LEU A 239 -40.43 5.53 11.49
N LEU A 240 -39.92 5.56 12.73
CA LEU A 240 -39.17 4.44 13.32
C LEU A 240 -40.05 3.19 13.47
N ALA A 241 -41.32 3.36 13.85
CA ALA A 241 -42.28 2.27 13.91
C ALA A 241 -42.50 1.63 12.53
N ARG A 242 -42.66 2.46 11.48
CA ARG A 242 -42.82 1.98 10.10
C ARG A 242 -41.56 1.27 9.59
N LEU A 243 -40.37 1.81 9.88
CA LEU A 243 -39.09 1.18 9.49
C LEU A 243 -38.87 -0.17 10.17
N ALA A 244 -39.13 -0.28 11.47
CA ALA A 244 -39.05 -1.54 12.20
C ALA A 244 -40.08 -2.56 11.68
N SER A 245 -41.30 -2.11 11.40
CA SER A 245 -42.36 -2.97 10.88
C SER A 245 -42.02 -3.49 9.47
N ALA A 246 -41.50 -2.62 8.60
CA ALA A 246 -41.06 -2.99 7.25
C ALA A 246 -39.82 -3.90 7.26
N ALA A 247 -38.90 -3.73 8.21
CA ALA A 247 -37.70 -4.57 8.32
C ALA A 247 -38.00 -6.02 8.78
N ASN A 248 -39.14 -6.25 9.43
CA ASN A 248 -39.56 -7.55 9.93
C ASN A 248 -40.75 -8.16 9.16
N ASP A 249 -41.19 -7.53 8.06
CA ASP A 249 -42.39 -7.92 7.31
C ASP A 249 -43.67 -8.04 8.19
N THR A 250 -43.81 -7.14 9.16
CA THR A 250 -44.96 -7.09 10.09
C THR A 250 -45.76 -5.80 9.94
N ASP A 251 -47.03 -5.82 10.37
CA ASP A 251 -47.86 -4.61 10.43
C ASP A 251 -47.43 -3.65 11.56
N VAL A 252 -47.64 -2.36 11.36
CA VAL A 252 -47.39 -1.34 12.39
C VAL A 252 -48.35 -1.56 13.58
N PRO A 253 -47.84 -1.57 14.83
CA PRO A 253 -48.68 -1.72 16.01
C PRO A 253 -49.82 -0.70 16.08
N ASP A 254 -51.04 -1.14 16.40
CA ASP A 254 -52.26 -0.31 16.39
C ASP A 254 -52.09 1.02 17.13
N ARG A 255 -51.38 0.99 18.27
CA ARG A 255 -51.13 2.16 19.14
C ARG A 255 -50.29 3.25 18.45
N LEU A 256 -49.48 2.89 17.48
CA LEU A 256 -48.55 3.78 16.78
C LEU A 256 -49.04 4.14 15.37
N ARG A 257 -50.10 3.50 14.86
CA ARG A 257 -50.65 3.80 13.53
C ARG A 257 -51.07 5.26 13.37
N GLY A 258 -51.68 5.85 14.40
CA GLY A 258 -52.08 7.26 14.40
C GLY A 258 -50.93 8.28 14.36
N LEU A 259 -49.70 7.82 14.61
CA LEU A 259 -48.48 8.63 14.55
C LEU A 259 -47.70 8.45 13.24
N VAL A 260 -48.07 7.47 12.41
CA VAL A 260 -47.41 7.26 11.11
C VAL A 260 -47.93 8.30 10.11
N PRO A 261 -47.06 9.13 9.53
CA PRO A 261 -47.45 10.06 8.48
C PRO A 261 -48.01 9.28 7.28
N GLY A 262 -49.27 9.52 6.93
CA GLY A 262 -49.97 8.93 5.78
C GLY A 262 -50.91 7.74 6.05
N LEU A 263 -51.03 7.25 7.29
CA LEU A 263 -52.04 6.21 7.66
C LEU A 263 -53.30 6.78 8.33
N GLY A 264 -53.29 8.07 8.70
CA GLY A 264 -54.48 8.78 9.19
C GLY A 264 -55.18 9.49 8.04
N GLY A 265 -56.13 8.83 7.38
CA GLY A 265 -56.89 9.44 6.29
C GLY A 265 -57.77 8.50 5.49
N GLU A 266 -58.57 7.65 6.14
CA GLU A 266 -59.84 7.19 5.55
C GLU A 266 -60.94 8.19 5.94
N GLU A 267 -60.75 9.46 5.60
CA GLU A 267 -61.85 10.39 5.42
C GLU A 267 -61.71 10.94 3.99
N GLU A 268 -62.80 10.82 3.24
CA GLU A 268 -63.00 11.21 1.85
C GLU A 268 -62.15 12.41 1.41
N SER A 269 -60.96 12.14 0.85
CA SER A 269 -60.20 13.15 0.13
C SER A 269 -60.54 13.04 -1.34
N GLN A 270 -61.47 13.91 -1.77
CA GLN A 270 -61.55 14.39 -3.13
C GLN A 270 -60.13 14.67 -3.64
N GLY A 271 -59.79 14.09 -4.79
CA GLY A 271 -58.43 14.04 -5.31
C GLY A 271 -57.64 15.33 -5.14
N THR A 272 -56.66 15.30 -4.23
CA THR A 272 -55.50 16.18 -4.28
C THR A 272 -54.69 15.76 -5.51
N PRO A 273 -54.41 16.67 -6.48
CA PRO A 273 -53.49 16.36 -7.56
C PRO A 273 -52.16 15.95 -6.95
N PHE A 274 -51.66 14.77 -7.34
CA PHE A 274 -50.34 14.27 -6.99
C PHE A 274 -49.34 15.43 -6.93
N GLU A 275 -48.75 15.65 -5.76
CA GLU A 275 -47.66 16.60 -5.58
C GLU A 275 -46.50 16.11 -6.45
N GLN A 276 -46.42 16.65 -7.66
CA GLN A 276 -45.38 16.31 -8.63
C GLN A 276 -44.06 16.74 -8.00
N VAL A 277 -43.14 15.78 -7.87
CA VAL A 277 -41.76 16.06 -7.45
C VAL A 277 -41.22 17.17 -8.36
N PRO A 278 -40.78 18.32 -7.81
CA PRO A 278 -40.32 19.45 -8.61
C PRO A 278 -39.23 18.98 -9.55
N THR A 279 -39.46 19.10 -10.85
CA THR A 279 -38.47 18.69 -11.85
C THR A 279 -37.44 19.80 -12.01
N ALA A 280 -36.26 19.50 -12.56
CA ALA A 280 -35.23 20.52 -12.80
C ALA A 280 -35.76 21.71 -13.64
N ALA A 281 -36.76 21.47 -14.50
CA ALA A 281 -37.47 22.51 -15.24
C ALA A 281 -38.28 23.46 -14.35
N ASP A 282 -38.82 23.00 -13.23
CA ASP A 282 -39.59 23.81 -12.28
C ASP A 282 -38.67 24.74 -11.48
N HIS A 283 -37.52 24.25 -11.03
CA HIS A 283 -36.50 25.09 -10.39
C HIS A 283 -35.93 26.16 -11.32
N LEU A 284 -35.79 25.84 -12.62
CA LEU A 284 -35.39 26.81 -13.64
C LEU A 284 -36.49 27.85 -13.85
N ALA A 285 -37.77 27.44 -13.85
CA ALA A 285 -38.90 28.34 -13.97
C ALA A 285 -38.92 29.37 -12.82
N ASP A 286 -38.77 28.89 -11.59
CA ASP A 286 -38.73 29.72 -10.38
C ASP A 286 -37.53 30.67 -10.39
N GLY A 287 -36.35 30.19 -10.81
CA GLY A 287 -35.16 31.02 -10.94
C GLY A 287 -35.31 32.14 -11.97
N LEU A 288 -35.97 31.88 -13.10
CA LEU A 288 -36.24 32.91 -14.12
C LEU A 288 -37.27 33.94 -13.65
N ILE A 289 -38.27 33.51 -12.86
CA ILE A 289 -39.24 34.43 -12.26
C ILE A 289 -38.56 35.34 -11.23
N ALA A 290 -37.66 34.79 -10.40
CA ALA A 290 -36.87 35.56 -9.45
C ALA A 290 -35.92 36.58 -10.11
N LEU A 291 -35.51 36.33 -11.36
CA LEU A 291 -34.70 37.22 -12.19
C LEU A 291 -35.53 38.24 -13.01
N ASP A 292 -36.82 38.36 -12.71
CA ASP A 292 -37.77 39.30 -13.33
C ASP A 292 -38.05 39.01 -14.82
N PHE A 293 -37.99 37.74 -15.22
CA PHE A 293 -38.46 37.27 -16.53
C PHE A 293 -39.83 36.59 -16.39
N PRO A 294 -40.96 37.31 -16.59
CA PRO A 294 -42.30 36.76 -16.44
C PRO A 294 -42.63 35.73 -17.53
N ASP A 295 -43.71 34.98 -17.33
CA ASP A 295 -44.20 33.99 -18.30
C ASP A 295 -44.51 34.66 -19.65
N GLY A 296 -43.92 34.12 -20.73
CA GLY A 296 -44.09 34.63 -22.09
C GLY A 296 -42.96 35.51 -22.64
N ASP A 297 -41.90 35.80 -21.88
CA ASP A 297 -40.73 36.51 -22.43
C ASP A 297 -39.95 35.60 -23.41
N PRO A 298 -39.72 36.03 -24.68
CA PRO A 298 -38.97 35.26 -25.67
C PRO A 298 -37.54 34.91 -25.23
N ARG A 299 -36.97 35.68 -24.29
CA ARG A 299 -35.63 35.45 -23.73
C ARG A 299 -35.56 34.19 -22.86
N ARG A 300 -36.66 33.75 -22.24
CA ARG A 300 -36.70 32.52 -21.41
C ARG A 300 -36.45 31.28 -22.24
N ALA A 301 -37.03 31.21 -23.44
CA ALA A 301 -36.83 30.10 -24.37
C ALA A 301 -35.37 30.01 -24.85
N MET A 302 -34.71 31.15 -25.07
CA MET A 302 -33.30 31.18 -25.50
C MET A 302 -32.36 30.75 -24.38
N LEU A 303 -32.59 31.20 -23.14
CA LEU A 303 -31.81 30.81 -21.97
C LEU A 303 -32.02 29.33 -21.61
N ALA A 304 -33.26 28.84 -21.66
CA ALA A 304 -33.57 27.42 -21.45
C ALA A 304 -32.87 26.53 -22.50
N LYS A 305 -32.81 26.99 -23.76
CA LYS A 305 -32.08 26.27 -24.83
C LYS A 305 -30.57 26.24 -24.60
N GLN A 306 -29.98 27.35 -24.14
CA GLN A 306 -28.56 27.39 -23.80
C GLN A 306 -28.23 26.50 -22.60
N LEU A 307 -29.07 26.51 -21.57
CA LEU A 307 -28.89 25.65 -20.40
C LEU A 307 -29.04 24.16 -20.77
N ALA A 308 -30.04 23.81 -21.57
CA ALA A 308 -30.24 22.44 -22.03
C ALA A 308 -29.02 21.91 -22.81
N GLU A 309 -28.39 22.76 -23.64
CA GLU A 309 -27.17 22.38 -24.36
C GLU A 309 -25.99 22.10 -23.41
N VAL A 310 -25.86 22.87 -22.33
CA VAL A 310 -24.86 22.62 -21.27
C VAL A 310 -25.19 21.36 -20.47
N ILE A 311 -26.46 21.08 -20.21
CA ILE A 311 -26.88 19.87 -19.48
C ILE A 311 -26.61 18.61 -20.32
N ARG A 312 -26.77 18.68 -21.65
CA ARG A 312 -26.43 17.57 -22.56
C ARG A 312 -24.94 17.24 -22.58
N THR A 313 -24.04 18.22 -22.40
CA THR A 313 -22.61 17.95 -22.36
C THR A 313 -22.18 17.21 -21.08
N GLN A 314 -23.09 17.09 -20.10
CA GLN A 314 -22.91 16.36 -18.84
C GLN A 314 -23.65 15.00 -18.83
N ASP A 315 -24.04 14.46 -19.99
CA ASP A 315 -24.77 13.18 -20.18
C ASP A 315 -26.17 13.11 -19.51
N LEU A 316 -26.76 14.23 -19.10
CA LEU A 316 -28.10 14.31 -18.49
C LEU A 316 -29.18 14.64 -19.54
N HIS A 317 -29.31 13.78 -20.55
CA HIS A 317 -30.17 14.04 -21.72
C HIS A 317 -31.67 14.17 -21.38
N GLU A 318 -32.20 13.33 -20.47
CA GLU A 318 -33.61 13.38 -20.08
C GLU A 318 -34.01 14.71 -19.43
N THR A 319 -33.12 15.25 -18.59
CA THR A 319 -33.32 16.54 -17.92
C THR A 319 -33.25 17.71 -18.89
N ALA A 320 -32.36 17.65 -19.89
CA ALA A 320 -32.25 18.67 -20.93
C ALA A 320 -33.49 18.73 -21.82
N ASP A 321 -34.06 17.58 -22.16
CA ASP A 321 -35.26 17.49 -22.99
C ASP A 321 -36.51 17.94 -22.23
N ASP A 322 -36.61 17.66 -20.94
CA ASP A 322 -37.70 18.14 -20.09
C ASP A 322 -37.70 19.68 -19.96
N VAL A 323 -36.52 20.27 -19.75
CA VAL A 323 -36.33 21.74 -19.77
C VAL A 323 -36.76 22.34 -21.11
N LEU A 324 -36.36 21.74 -22.24
CA LEU A 324 -36.75 22.25 -23.56
C LEU A 324 -38.25 22.12 -23.81
N ARG A 325 -38.87 21.02 -23.38
CA ARG A 325 -40.31 20.81 -23.54
C ARG A 325 -41.13 21.86 -22.80
N ARG A 326 -40.68 22.29 -21.62
CA ARG A 326 -41.38 23.28 -20.78
C ARG A 326 -41.33 24.70 -21.32
N PHE A 327 -40.20 25.10 -21.92
CA PHE A 327 -39.95 26.49 -22.34
C PHE A 327 -40.01 26.72 -23.86
N SER A 328 -40.30 25.68 -24.65
CA SER A 328 -40.53 25.84 -26.09
C SER A 328 -41.82 26.63 -26.35
N PRO A 329 -41.83 27.58 -27.31
CA PRO A 329 -43.04 28.29 -27.68
C PRO A 329 -44.10 27.29 -28.13
N ARG A 330 -45.28 27.32 -27.51
CA ARG A 330 -46.42 26.52 -27.97
C ARG A 330 -46.82 27.06 -29.34
N ALA A 331 -46.65 26.28 -30.40
CA ALA A 331 -47.02 26.69 -31.75
C ALA A 331 -48.53 27.02 -31.77
N THR A 332 -48.86 28.31 -31.76
CA THR A 332 -50.23 28.79 -31.99
C THR A 332 -50.52 28.61 -33.47
N PHE A 333 -51.24 27.54 -33.80
CA PHE A 333 -51.82 27.35 -35.13
C PHE A 333 -52.96 28.36 -35.29
N THR A 334 -52.69 29.51 -35.92
CA THR A 334 -53.73 30.46 -36.33
C THR A 334 -54.39 29.93 -37.60
N ALA A 335 -55.53 29.27 -37.44
CA ALA A 335 -56.44 28.95 -38.53
C ALA A 335 -57.31 30.19 -38.83
N ASP A 336 -56.80 31.14 -39.62
CA ASP A 336 -57.61 31.91 -40.59
C ASP A 336 -56.69 32.79 -41.46
N ALA A 337 -56.40 32.34 -42.68
CA ALA A 337 -55.95 33.19 -43.79
C ALA A 337 -56.12 32.40 -45.09
N ALA A 338 -57.36 32.44 -45.59
CA ALA A 338 -57.78 32.38 -46.98
C ALA A 338 -56.84 31.68 -47.99
N GLU A 339 -57.29 30.48 -48.38
CA GLU A 339 -57.01 29.81 -49.63
C GLU A 339 -57.21 30.75 -50.85
N PRO A 340 -56.21 30.93 -51.74
CA PRO A 340 -56.47 31.38 -53.10
C PRO A 340 -56.77 30.16 -54.02
N PRO A 341 -57.68 30.31 -55.00
CA PRO A 341 -58.27 29.19 -55.73
C PRO A 341 -57.32 28.52 -56.73
N PRO A 342 -57.66 27.31 -57.21
CA PRO A 342 -56.78 26.50 -58.04
C PRO A 342 -56.91 26.91 -59.50
N ASP A 343 -55.84 27.48 -60.07
CA ASP A 343 -55.64 27.47 -61.52
C ASP A 343 -54.35 26.69 -61.82
N SER A 344 -54.54 25.51 -62.38
CA SER A 344 -53.57 24.82 -63.25
C SER A 344 -54.30 24.60 -64.59
N PRO A 345 -53.63 24.27 -65.70
CA PRO A 345 -52.19 24.18 -65.98
C PRO A 345 -51.81 24.95 -67.27
N ASP A 346 -50.52 25.15 -67.58
CA ASP A 346 -49.91 24.59 -68.81
C ASP A 346 -48.42 24.96 -68.95
N ALA A 347 -47.70 24.01 -69.54
CA ALA A 347 -46.54 24.12 -70.41
C ALA A 347 -45.31 24.99 -70.02
N GLY A 348 -44.17 24.31 -69.90
CA GLY A 348 -42.99 24.71 -70.66
C GLY A 348 -41.65 24.66 -69.93
N SER A 349 -40.85 23.63 -70.26
CA SER A 349 -39.37 23.62 -70.28
C SER A 349 -38.66 23.72 -68.91
N GLY A 350 -37.77 22.82 -68.49
CA GLY A 350 -36.92 21.85 -69.18
C GLY A 350 -35.53 21.94 -68.55
N THR A 351 -35.04 20.81 -67.99
CA THR A 351 -33.63 20.38 -67.96
C THR A 351 -32.66 21.26 -67.14
N THR A 352 -31.99 20.84 -66.05
CA THR A 352 -30.90 19.84 -65.87
C THR A 352 -30.39 20.05 -64.40
N LEU A 353 -29.73 19.18 -63.63
CA LEU A 353 -28.57 18.31 -63.89
C LEU A 353 -28.34 17.47 -62.60
N THR A 354 -28.22 16.14 -62.74
CA THR A 354 -27.12 15.30 -62.19
C THR A 354 -26.93 15.24 -60.67
N SER A 355 -27.46 14.21 -59.99
CA SER A 355 -26.87 12.88 -59.72
C SER A 355 -25.62 12.87 -58.82
N TRP A 356 -25.75 12.22 -57.65
CA TRP A 356 -24.65 11.64 -56.89
C TRP A 356 -24.61 10.13 -57.17
N PRO A 357 -23.46 9.52 -57.49
CA PRO A 357 -23.35 8.07 -57.56
C PRO A 357 -23.09 7.50 -56.18
N LYS A 358 -23.77 6.39 -55.90
CA LYS A 358 -23.45 5.42 -54.85
C LYS A 358 -23.21 4.11 -55.59
N GLU A 359 -21.98 3.62 -55.54
CA GLU A 359 -21.55 2.31 -56.06
C GLU A 359 -20.60 1.80 -54.97
N GLU A 360 -21.08 0.83 -54.18
CA GLU A 360 -20.85 -0.61 -54.37
C GLU A 360 -19.47 -1.00 -53.83
N ASP A 361 -19.41 -1.81 -52.78
CA ASP A 361 -19.70 -3.25 -52.76
C ASP A 361 -18.50 -4.07 -53.24
N ASP A 362 -18.52 -5.31 -52.74
CA ASP A 362 -17.68 -6.45 -53.05
C ASP A 362 -16.29 -6.42 -52.40
N GLY A 363 -15.89 -7.40 -51.60
CA GLY A 363 -16.39 -8.76 -51.53
C GLY A 363 -15.19 -9.69 -51.49
N ARG A 364 -14.96 -10.33 -50.34
CA ARG A 364 -14.63 -11.76 -50.17
C ARG A 364 -14.25 -12.10 -48.75
#